data_AF-A0A353MHF2-F1
#
_entry.id   AF-A0A353MHF2-F1
#
_cell.length_a   1.000
_cell.length_b   1.000
_cell.length_c   1.000
_cell.angle_alpha   90.00
_cell.angle_beta   90.00
_cell.angle_gamma   90.00
#
_symmetry.space_group_name_H-M   'P 1'
#
loop_
_entity.id
_entity.type
_entity.pdbx_description
1 polymer ?
#
loop_
_entity_poly.entity_id
_entity_poly.type
_entity_poly.pdbx_seq_one_letter_code
_entity_poly.pdbx_strand_id
1 'polypeptide(L)' 'MKQKTDITIKFEGRTYDVPVGFTAEEFVDSLASTNPKAVGAKLIKDGAGAYTLKPQYQDKG' A
#
# COMPACT_ATOMS: atom_id res chain seq x y z
N MET A 1 -22.89 -1.40 3.25
CA MET A 1 -21.78 -2.12 3.93
C MET A 1 -20.57 -2.06 3.02
N LYS A 2 -19.48 -1.37 3.39
CA LYS A 2 -18.26 -1.33 2.55
C LYS A 2 -17.59 -2.69 2.67
N GLN A 3 -17.71 -3.52 1.64
CA GLN A 3 -16.98 -4.78 1.57
C GLN A 3 -15.48 -4.42 1.46
N LYS A 4 -14.71 -4.81 2.47
CA LYS A 4 -13.25 -4.71 2.47
C LYS A 4 -12.74 -6.06 1.99
N THR A 5 -11.69 -6.08 1.17
CA THR A 5 -11.01 -7.34 0.87
C THR A 5 -10.23 -7.79 2.11
N ASP A 6 -9.85 -9.06 2.17
CA ASP A 6 -8.85 -9.56 3.14
C ASP A 6 -7.43 -9.03 2.86
N ILE A 7 -7.28 -8.03 1.97
CA ILE A 7 -6.01 -7.44 1.60
C ILE A 7 -5.73 -6.23 2.51
N THR A 8 -4.58 -6.27 3.18
CA THR A 8 -4.05 -5.22 4.04
C THR A 8 -2.69 -4.76 3.57
N ILE A 9 -2.45 -3.45 3.61
CA ILE A 9 -1.19 -2.83 3.23
C ILE A 9 -0.63 -2.04 4.41
N LYS A 10 0.56 -2.41 4.87
CA LYS A 10 1.30 -1.67 5.90
C LYS A 10 2.19 -0.63 5.26
N PHE A 11 2.02 0.64 5.60
CA PHE A 11 2.86 1.74 5.12
C PHE A 11 3.11 2.76 6.23
N GLU A 12 4.39 3.09 6.47
CA GLU A 12 4.82 4.03 7.53
C GLU A 12 4.19 3.75 8.91
N GLY A 13 4.11 2.47 9.30
CA GLY A 13 3.52 2.06 10.58
C GLY A 13 1.98 2.11 10.64
N ARG A 14 1.31 2.50 9.55
CA ARG A 14 -0.14 2.44 9.40
C ARG A 14 -0.56 1.23 8.59
N THR A 15 -1.72 0.67 8.89
CA THR A 15 -2.31 -0.41 8.10
C THR A 15 -3.51 0.14 7.34
N TYR A 16 -3.55 -0.11 6.03
CA TYR A 16 -4.61 0.29 5.12
C TYR A 16 -5.35 -0.95 4.63
N ASP A 17 -6.68 -0.92 4.69
CA ASP A 17 -7.51 -1.99 4.12
C ASP A 17 -7.81 -1.67 2.65
N VAL A 18 -7.58 -2.62 1.75
CA VAL A 18 -7.89 -2.43 0.34
C VAL A 18 -9.39 -2.68 0.11
N PRO A 19 -10.12 -1.73 -0.50
CA PRO A 19 -11.55 -1.88 -0.78
C PRO A 19 -11.81 -2.98 -1.83
N VAL A 20 -12.97 -3.63 -1.75
CA VAL A 20 -13.38 -4.60 -2.78
C VAL A 20 -13.48 -3.93 -4.15
N GLY A 21 -12.91 -4.59 -5.15
CA GLY A 21 -12.78 -4.08 -6.51
C GLY A 21 -11.44 -3.42 -6.82
N PHE A 22 -10.57 -3.25 -5.82
CA PHE A 22 -9.20 -2.77 -6.00
C PHE A 22 -8.19 -3.88 -5.72
N THR A 23 -7.10 -3.87 -6.47
CA THR A 23 -5.93 -4.67 -6.14
C THR A 23 -5.02 -3.91 -5.18
N ALA A 24 -4.07 -4.62 -4.55
CA ALA A 24 -3.10 -3.97 -3.68
C ALA A 24 -2.26 -2.91 -4.42
N GLU A 25 -1.93 -3.17 -5.69
CA GLU A 25 -1.15 -2.26 -6.54
C GLU A 25 -1.95 -1.00 -6.91
N GLU A 26 -3.22 -1.15 -7.29
CA GLU A 26 -4.08 -0.01 -7.59
C GLU A 26 -4.35 0.86 -6.36
N PHE A 27 -4.48 0.24 -5.19
CA PHE A 27 -4.59 0.99 -3.95
C PHE A 27 -3.30 1.76 -3.63
N VAL A 28 -2.14 1.18 -3.89
CA VAL A 28 -0.84 1.84 -3.72
C VAL A 28 -0.68 3.02 -4.67
N ASP A 29 -1.11 2.89 -5.92
CA ASP A 29 -1.10 3.99 -6.90
C ASP A 29 -2.01 5.16 -6.46
N SER A 30 -3.22 4.83 -5.98
CA SER A 30 -4.11 5.82 -5.38
C SER A 30 -3.51 6.44 -4.11
N LEU A 31 -2.81 5.66 -3.29
CA LEU A 31 -2.11 6.15 -2.10
C LEU A 31 -0.96 7.08 -2.49
N ALA A 32 -0.20 6.75 -3.54
CA ALA A 32 0.90 7.56 -4.08
C ALA A 32 0.41 8.92 -4.60
N SER A 33 -0.80 8.98 -5.15
CA SER A 33 -1.43 10.25 -5.58
C SER A 33 -1.68 11.23 -4.42
N THR A 34 -1.88 10.71 -3.19
CA THR A 34 -2.11 11.53 -1.99
C THR A 34 -0.91 11.61 -1.06
N ASN A 35 0.02 10.66 -1.15
CA ASN A 35 1.18 10.53 -0.31
C ASN A 35 2.45 10.40 -1.17
N PRO A 36 3.26 11.46 -1.27
CA PRO A 36 4.46 11.44 -2.11
C PRO A 36 5.49 10.40 -1.67
N LYS A 37 5.43 9.88 -0.44
CA LYS A 37 6.31 8.80 0.03
C LYS A 37 5.90 7.42 -0.49
N ALA A 38 4.63 7.26 -0.87
CA ALA A 38 4.15 6.06 -1.54
C ALA A 38 4.49 6.08 -3.05
N VAL A 39 4.86 7.24 -3.61
CA VAL A 39 5.35 7.35 -4.99
C VAL A 39 6.68 6.61 -5.12
N GLY A 40 6.73 5.64 -6.02
CA GLY A 40 7.89 4.75 -6.19
C GLY A 40 8.10 3.76 -5.04
N ALA A 41 7.19 3.69 -4.07
CA ALA A 41 7.29 2.72 -3.00
C ALA A 41 7.11 1.29 -3.53
N LYS A 42 7.88 0.36 -2.96
CA LYS A 42 7.85 -1.05 -3.37
C LYS A 42 6.86 -1.81 -2.50
N LEU A 43 5.85 -2.39 -3.14
CA LEU A 43 4.92 -3.30 -2.47
C LEU A 43 5.59 -4.66 -2.26
N ILE A 44 5.66 -5.09 -1.01
CA ILE A 44 6.23 -6.38 -0.61
C ILE A 44 5.08 -7.25 -0.12
N LYS A 45 4.98 -8.47 -0.63
CA LYS A 45 4.00 -9.44 -0.13
C LYS A 45 4.57 -10.15 1.09
N ASP A 46 3.98 -9.90 2.26
CA ASP A 46 4.35 -10.55 3.54
C ASP A 46 3.65 -11.91 3.69
N GLY A 47 2.45 -12.06 3.12
CA GLY A 47 1.67 -13.30 3.23
C GLY A 47 0.40 -13.31 2.39
N ALA A 48 -0.52 -14.23 2.70
CA ALA A 48 -1.84 -14.27 2.07
C ALA A 48 -2.64 -13.03 2.48
N GLY A 49 -2.90 -12.11 1.54
CA GLY A 49 -3.61 -10.86 1.81
C GLY A 49 -2.81 -9.81 2.59
N ALA A 50 -1.59 -10.09 3.04
CA ALA A 50 -0.77 -9.14 3.78
C ALA A 50 0.35 -8.57 2.89
N TYR A 51 0.38 -7.25 2.76
CA TYR A 51 1.41 -6.52 2.03
C TYR A 51 2.04 -5.43 2.89
N THR A 52 3.31 -5.17 2.68
CA THR A 52 4.05 -4.06 3.27
C THR A 52 4.53 -3.18 2.13
N LEU A 53 4.05 -1.94 2.09
CA LEU A 53 4.57 -0.92 1.21
C LEU A 53 5.81 -0.32 1.87
N LYS A 54 6.97 -0.46 1.23
CA LYS A 54 8.20 0.20 1.67
C LYS A 54 8.45 1.43 0.82
N PRO A 55 8.47 2.64 1.40
CA PRO A 55 8.85 3.83 0.65
C PRO A 55 10.23 3.57 0.08
N GLN A 56 10.40 3.81 -1.23
CA GLN A 56 11.73 3.90 -1.80
C GLN A 56 12.29 5.20 -1.24
N TYR A 57 12.98 5.11 -0.10
CA TYR A 57 13.74 6.23 0.43
C TYR A 57 14.58 6.73 -0.74
N GLN A 58 14.23 7.92 -1.25
CA GLN A 58 15.21 8.75 -1.91
C GLN A 58 16.20 9.09 -0.81
N ASP A 59 17.17 8.20 -0.61
CA ASP A 59 18.45 8.50 0.00
C ASP A 59 19.06 9.59 -0.90
N LYS A 60 18.60 10.83 -0.73
CA LYS A 60 19.34 12.00 -1.17
C LYS A 60 20.49 12.11 -0.18
N GLY A 61 21.69 11.85 -0.70
CA GLY A 61 22.95 12.11 0.00
C GLY A 61 23.20 13.58 0.28
#